data_AF-A0A9K3P2R7-F1
#
_entry.id   AF-A0A9K3P2R7-F1
#
_cell.length_a   1.000
_cell.length_b   1.000
_cell.length_c   1.000
_cell.angle_alpha   90.00
_cell.angle_beta   90.00
_cell.angle_gamma   90.00
#
_symmetry.space_group_name_H-M   'P 1'
#
loop_
_entity.id
_entity.type
_entity.pdbx_description
1 polymer ?
#
loop_
_entity_poly.entity_id
_entity_poly.type
_entity_poly.pdbx_seq_one_letter_code
_entity_poly.pdbx_strand_id
1 'polypeptide(L)'
;MSIPGTVSRALKYIPELQKEVDILKRKKEKLSSHPSASTRKEHLGIKEQSTKVSVNILGDKEVVIQLISPTDHMTKNKNYLSNVLEHLEQEDGFVFENATDFKRLGEGMKLSTLHLQVQGDHKIEIKKLKEKLNAFHQ
;
A
#
# COMPACT_ATOMS: atom_id res chain seq x y z
N MET A 1 17.70 -43.87 26.58
CA MET A 1 18.48 -42.92 25.74
C MET A 1 19.80 -42.65 26.45
N SER A 2 20.91 -43.16 25.93
CA SER A 2 22.22 -42.98 26.57
C SER A 2 22.77 -41.59 26.26
N ILE A 3 23.29 -40.92 27.29
CA ILE A 3 23.90 -39.57 27.24
C ILE A 3 24.91 -39.42 26.09
N PRO A 4 25.76 -40.42 25.75
CA PRO A 4 26.72 -40.32 24.65
C PRO A 4 26.08 -40.11 23.26
N GLY A 5 24.92 -40.73 23.01
CA GLY A 5 24.22 -40.58 21.72
C GLY A 5 23.63 -39.19 21.52
N THR A 6 23.12 -38.58 22.60
CA THR A 6 22.60 -37.22 22.58
C THR A 6 23.73 -36.19 22.41
N VAL A 7 24.85 -36.37 23.11
CA VAL A 7 26.03 -35.48 22.98
C VAL A 7 26.61 -35.56 21.57
N SER A 8 26.72 -36.77 21.00
CA SER A 8 27.22 -36.95 19.63
C SER A 8 26.32 -36.28 18.57
N ARG A 9 25.00 -36.36 18.74
CA ARG A 9 24.04 -35.68 17.84
C ARG A 9 24.05 -34.15 18.02
N ALA A 10 24.19 -33.65 19.25
CA ALA A 10 24.32 -32.22 19.52
C ALA A 10 25.61 -31.64 18.93
N LEU A 11 26.73 -32.35 19.08
CA LEU A 11 28.02 -31.96 18.48
C LEU A 11 27.97 -31.86 16.96
N LYS A 12 27.08 -32.62 16.30
CA LYS A 12 26.85 -32.51 14.85
C LYS A 12 25.89 -31.36 14.51
N TYR A 13 24.83 -31.17 15.28
CA TYR A 13 23.78 -30.19 14.98
C TYR A 13 24.17 -28.74 15.28
N ILE A 14 25.01 -28.51 16.30
CA ILE A 14 25.51 -27.17 16.68
C ILE A 14 26.24 -26.48 15.51
N PRO A 15 27.24 -27.10 14.83
CA PRO A 15 27.91 -26.45 13.70
C PRO A 15 27.01 -26.30 12.46
N GLU A 16 26.05 -27.20 12.25
CA GLU A 16 25.07 -27.08 11.15
C GLU A 16 24.19 -25.83 11.33
N LEU A 17 23.67 -25.61 12.53
CA LEU A 17 22.89 -24.42 12.88
C LEU A 17 23.69 -23.13 12.76
N GLN A 18 24.96 -23.13 13.20
CA GLN A 18 25.83 -21.95 13.09
C GLN A 18 26.02 -21.53 11.63
N LYS A 19 26.20 -22.49 10.72
CA LYS A 19 26.31 -22.24 9.28
C LYS A 19 25.02 -21.65 8.70
N GLU A 20 23.87 -22.12 9.15
CA GLU A 20 22.56 -21.61 8.70
C GLU A 20 22.34 -20.15 9.15
N VAL A 21 22.70 -19.82 10.40
CA VAL A 21 22.64 -18.45 10.93
C VAL A 21 23.54 -17.50 10.14
N ASP A 22 24.76 -17.92 9.81
CA ASP A 22 25.67 -17.10 9.00
C ASP A 22 25.15 -16.84 7.58
N ILE A 23 24.54 -17.85 6.95
CA ILE A 23 23.90 -17.70 5.64
C ILE A 23 22.74 -16.69 5.74
N LEU A 24 21.91 -16.80 6.77
CA LEU A 24 20.79 -15.88 6.99
C LEU A 24 21.26 -14.46 7.27
N LYS A 25 22.33 -14.30 8.05
CA LYS A 25 22.94 -12.99 8.34
C LYS A 25 23.44 -12.33 7.05
N ARG A 26 24.18 -13.06 6.21
CA ARG A 26 24.65 -12.54 4.90
C ARG A 26 23.49 -12.19 3.96
N LYS A 27 22.41 -12.99 3.94
CA LYS A 27 21.20 -12.68 3.15
C LYS A 27 20.53 -11.39 3.64
N LYS A 28 20.39 -11.23 4.97
CA LYS A 28 19.84 -10.01 5.59
C LYS A 28 20.69 -8.79 5.26
N GLU A 29 22.01 -8.90 5.36
CA GLU A 29 22.94 -7.81 5.03
C GLU A 29 22.86 -7.45 3.54
N LYS A 30 22.80 -8.43 2.63
CA LYS A 30 22.66 -8.20 1.18
C LYS A 30 21.35 -7.51 0.81
N LEU A 31 20.26 -7.84 1.50
CA LEU A 31 18.96 -7.19 1.33
C LEU A 31 18.93 -5.79 1.96
N SER A 32 19.65 -5.59 3.07
CA SER A 32 19.77 -4.29 3.74
C SER A 32 20.74 -3.35 3.05
N SER A 33 21.75 -3.87 2.33
CA SER A 33 22.77 -3.09 1.64
C SER A 33 22.33 -2.65 0.23
N HIS A 34 21.22 -3.18 -0.27
CA HIS A 34 20.50 -2.56 -1.37
C HIS A 34 19.54 -1.53 -0.75
N PRO A 35 19.88 -0.22 -0.74
CA PRO A 35 18.82 0.77 -0.67
C PRO A 35 17.94 0.50 -1.88
N SER A 36 16.66 0.22 -1.65
CA SER A 36 15.69 0.10 -2.72
C SER A 36 15.83 1.31 -3.63
N ALA A 37 16.31 1.08 -4.85
CA ALA A 37 16.48 2.10 -5.87
C ALA A 37 15.09 2.47 -6.43
N SER A 38 14.22 3.02 -5.59
CA SER A 38 13.00 3.73 -5.96
C SER A 38 12.31 4.25 -4.70
N THR A 39 12.91 5.24 -4.06
CA THR A 39 12.19 6.36 -3.44
C THR A 39 13.28 7.29 -2.93
N ARG A 40 13.84 8.07 -3.84
CA ARG A 40 14.41 9.35 -3.48
C ARG A 40 13.26 10.13 -2.83
N LYS A 41 13.17 9.99 -1.51
CA LYS A 41 12.43 10.90 -0.65
C LYS A 41 13.14 12.23 -0.81
N GLU A 42 12.64 13.02 -1.76
CA GLU A 42 12.78 14.47 -1.67
C GLU A 42 11.96 14.90 -0.46
N HIS A 43 12.60 14.76 0.69
CA HIS A 43 12.15 15.29 1.96
C HIS A 43 12.60 16.76 1.99
N LEU A 44 12.10 17.58 1.05
CA LEU A 44 12.11 19.02 1.18
C LEU A 44 10.68 19.47 1.50
N GLY A 45 10.45 19.63 2.81
CA GLY A 45 9.44 20.47 3.43
C GLY A 45 8.09 20.59 2.71
N ILE A 46 7.17 19.66 2.97
CA ILE A 46 5.74 20.01 2.96
C ILE A 46 5.16 19.62 4.30
N LYS A 47 5.03 20.65 5.11
CA LYS A 47 4.27 20.73 6.35
C LYS A 47 2.80 20.66 5.97
N GLU A 48 2.30 19.47 5.63
CA GLU A 48 0.86 19.19 5.52
C GLU A 48 0.64 17.68 5.51
N GLN A 49 -0.12 17.17 6.48
CA GLN A 49 -0.66 15.81 6.44
C GLN A 49 -1.79 15.78 5.40
N SER A 50 -1.48 16.05 4.13
CA SER A 50 -2.46 16.11 3.05
C SER A 50 -2.81 14.71 2.56
N THR A 51 -4.07 14.51 2.16
CA THR A 51 -4.49 13.27 1.54
C THR A 51 -3.76 13.10 0.21
N LYS A 52 -3.25 11.90 -0.04
CA LYS A 52 -2.62 11.54 -1.30
C LYS A 52 -3.54 10.65 -2.10
N VAL A 53 -3.73 11.00 -3.36
CA VAL A 53 -4.53 10.24 -4.31
C VAL A 53 -3.64 9.63 -5.38
N SER A 54 -3.77 8.32 -5.59
CA SER A 54 -3.20 7.58 -6.71
C SER A 54 -4.33 6.93 -7.51
N VAL A 55 -4.16 6.88 -8.83
CA VAL A 55 -5.12 6.30 -9.77
C VAL A 55 -4.33 5.41 -10.72
N ASN A 56 -4.71 4.14 -10.82
CA ASN A 56 -4.06 3.15 -11.66
C ASN A 56 -5.11 2.45 -12.50
N ILE A 57 -4.85 2.29 -13.80
CA ILE A 57 -5.69 1.48 -14.69
C ILE A 57 -5.22 0.03 -14.57
N LEU A 58 -6.14 -0.89 -14.27
CA LEU A 58 -5.86 -2.32 -14.18
C LEU A 58 -6.10 -3.04 -15.51
N GLY A 59 -7.04 -2.53 -16.32
CA GLY A 59 -7.38 -3.03 -17.64
C GLY A 59 -8.16 -2.00 -18.45
N ASP A 60 -8.63 -2.34 -19.65
CA ASP A 60 -9.28 -1.39 -20.56
C ASP A 60 -10.49 -0.67 -19.96
N LYS A 61 -11.15 -1.29 -18.98
CA LYS A 61 -12.36 -0.76 -18.30
C LYS A 61 -12.26 -0.75 -16.78
N GLU A 62 -11.09 -1.04 -16.20
CA GLU A 62 -10.94 -1.18 -14.74
C GLU A 62 -9.94 -0.18 -14.19
N VAL A 63 -10.31 0.47 -13.08
CA VAL A 63 -9.47 1.45 -12.39
C VAL A 63 -9.43 1.17 -10.89
N VAL A 64 -8.23 1.34 -10.34
CA VAL A 64 -7.95 1.27 -8.91
C VAL A 64 -7.55 2.66 -8.42
N ILE A 65 -8.30 3.19 -7.48
CA ILE A 65 -7.99 4.45 -6.80
C ILE A 65 -7.45 4.14 -5.41
N GLN A 66 -6.28 4.67 -5.06
CA GLN A 66 -5.73 4.55 -3.72
C GLN A 66 -5.65 5.92 -3.05
N LEU A 67 -6.17 5.98 -1.84
CA LEU A 67 -6.33 7.19 -1.07
C LEU A 67 -5.63 6.99 0.27
N ILE A 68 -4.64 7.82 0.55
CA ILE A 68 -3.92 7.80 1.82
C ILE A 68 -4.23 9.10 2.55
N SER A 69 -4.95 9.03 3.66
CA SER A 69 -5.31 10.18 4.47
C SER A 69 -4.92 9.96 5.94
N PRO A 70 -4.63 11.03 6.70
CA PRO A 70 -4.55 10.92 8.15
C PRO A 70 -5.94 10.60 8.73
N THR A 71 -5.96 9.73 9.72
CA THR A 71 -7.16 9.18 10.39
C THR A 71 -8.02 10.29 10.98
N ASP A 72 -7.41 11.40 11.41
CA ASP A 72 -8.12 12.56 11.97
C ASP A 72 -8.78 13.46 10.90
N HIS A 73 -8.32 13.41 9.65
CA HIS A 73 -8.96 14.18 8.57
C HIS A 73 -10.27 13.53 8.12
N MET A 74 -10.36 12.21 8.21
CA MET A 74 -11.54 11.44 7.83
C MET A 74 -12.66 11.46 8.88
N THR A 75 -12.37 11.86 10.13
CA THR A 75 -13.41 12.10 11.16
C THR A 75 -14.14 13.43 10.94
N LYS A 76 -13.48 14.42 10.31
CA LYS A 76 -14.08 15.70 9.89
C LYS A 76 -14.82 15.57 8.56
N ASN A 77 -14.29 14.77 7.64
CA ASN A 77 -14.84 14.53 6.31
C ASN A 77 -15.35 13.08 6.16
N LYS A 78 -16.28 12.68 7.04
CA LYS A 78 -16.85 11.31 7.04
C LYS A 78 -17.46 10.90 5.69
N ASN A 79 -17.81 11.88 4.86
CA ASN A 79 -18.48 11.67 3.58
C ASN A 79 -17.56 11.87 2.37
N TYR A 80 -16.25 12.13 2.53
CA TYR A 80 -15.37 12.38 1.38
C TYR A 80 -15.38 11.21 0.38
N LEU A 81 -15.18 9.99 0.87
CA LEU A 81 -15.20 8.80 0.01
C LEU A 81 -16.58 8.59 -0.62
N SER A 82 -17.65 8.77 0.15
CA SER A 82 -19.02 8.60 -0.34
C SER A 82 -19.37 9.61 -1.43
N ASN A 83 -19.01 10.88 -1.24
CA ASN A 83 -19.25 11.94 -2.22
C ASN A 83 -18.43 11.72 -3.50
N VAL A 84 -17.17 11.30 -3.34
CA VAL A 84 -16.31 10.92 -4.47
C VAL A 84 -16.93 9.73 -5.22
N LEU A 85 -17.38 8.71 -4.51
CA LEU A 85 -18.00 7.54 -5.13
C LEU A 85 -19.26 7.92 -5.89
N GLU A 86 -20.14 8.72 -5.28
CA GLU A 86 -21.39 9.18 -5.89
C GLU A 86 -21.14 9.98 -7.18
N HIS A 87 -20.13 10.86 -7.19
CA HIS A 87 -19.76 11.59 -8.41
C HIS A 87 -19.19 10.66 -9.48
N LEU A 88 -18.37 9.69 -9.10
CA LEU A 88 -17.80 8.73 -10.05
C LEU A 88 -18.88 7.84 -10.66
N GLU A 89 -19.89 7.46 -9.88
CA GLU A 89 -21.02 6.66 -10.34
C GLU A 89 -21.97 7.47 -11.24
N GLN A 90 -22.33 8.70 -10.85
CA GLN A 90 -23.30 9.53 -11.60
C GLN A 90 -22.70 10.24 -12.81
N GLU A 91 -21.51 10.82 -12.72
CA GLU A 91 -20.95 11.64 -13.82
C GLU A 91 -20.14 10.82 -14.82
N ASP A 92 -19.32 9.90 -14.32
CA ASP A 92 -18.31 9.22 -15.12
C ASP A 92 -18.70 7.76 -15.45
N GLY A 93 -19.87 7.30 -14.97
CA GLY A 93 -20.42 5.97 -15.26
C GLY A 93 -19.57 4.83 -14.72
N PHE A 94 -18.83 5.08 -13.64
CA PHE A 94 -18.13 4.02 -12.92
C PHE A 94 -19.12 3.17 -12.11
N VAL A 95 -18.82 1.90 -12.00
CA VAL A 95 -19.53 0.93 -11.17
C VAL A 95 -18.55 0.49 -10.10
N PHE A 96 -18.97 0.59 -8.85
CA PHE A 96 -18.17 0.16 -7.73
C PHE A 96 -18.13 -1.37 -7.59
N GLU A 97 -16.93 -1.94 -7.61
CA GLU A 97 -16.71 -3.39 -7.50
C GLU A 97 -16.31 -3.78 -6.08
N ASN A 98 -15.27 -3.14 -5.53
CA ASN A 98 -14.76 -3.48 -4.21
C ASN A 98 -14.04 -2.31 -3.53
N ALA A 99 -14.02 -2.31 -2.20
CA ALA A 99 -13.18 -1.43 -1.41
C ALA A 99 -12.44 -2.20 -0.34
N THR A 100 -11.20 -1.80 -0.11
CA THR A 100 -10.41 -2.28 1.02
C THR A 100 -9.85 -1.11 1.80
N ASP A 101 -9.91 -1.22 3.13
CA ASP A 101 -9.42 -0.22 4.05
C ASP A 101 -8.31 -0.82 4.90
N PHE A 102 -7.18 -0.12 4.97
CA PHE A 102 -6.03 -0.49 5.77
C PHE A 102 -5.62 0.68 6.66
N LYS A 103 -5.71 0.49 7.99
CA LYS A 103 -5.22 1.47 8.96
C LYS A 103 -3.83 1.07 9.43
N ARG A 104 -2.84 1.95 9.24
CA ARG A 104 -1.50 1.71 9.75
C ARG A 104 -1.47 2.00 11.27
N LEU A 105 -1.17 0.99 12.07
CA LEU A 105 -1.01 1.14 13.52
C LEU A 105 0.20 2.04 13.81
N GLY A 106 0.01 3.10 14.59
CA GLY A 106 1.07 3.99 15.09
C GLY A 106 1.30 5.29 14.32
N GLU A 107 0.99 5.36 13.02
CA GLU A 107 1.23 6.58 12.22
C GLU A 107 -0.04 7.41 11.98
N GLY A 108 -1.20 6.88 12.42
CA GLY A 108 -2.48 7.57 12.28
C GLY A 108 -2.87 7.80 10.83
N MET A 109 -2.42 6.99 9.87
CA MET A 109 -2.82 7.06 8.46
C MET A 109 -3.74 5.89 8.08
N LYS A 110 -4.74 6.18 7.25
CA LYS A 110 -5.65 5.22 6.62
C LYS A 110 -5.39 5.20 5.12
N LEU A 111 -5.19 4.01 4.59
CA LEU A 111 -5.17 3.71 3.16
C LEU A 111 -6.53 3.12 2.78
N SER A 112 -7.22 3.73 1.83
CA SER A 112 -8.44 3.20 1.22
C SER A 112 -8.13 2.90 -0.24
N THR A 113 -8.40 1.67 -0.67
CA THR A 113 -8.26 1.24 -2.07
C THR A 113 -9.63 0.93 -2.61
N LEU A 114 -10.02 1.63 -3.68
CA LEU A 114 -11.30 1.48 -4.36
C LEU A 114 -11.05 0.84 -5.72
N HIS A 115 -11.81 -0.20 -6.04
CA HIS A 115 -11.83 -0.87 -7.34
C HIS A 115 -13.14 -0.51 -8.03
N LEU A 116 -13.02 0.07 -9.23
CA LEU A 116 -14.12 0.59 -10.01
C LEU A 116 -14.00 0.08 -11.45
N GLN A 117 -15.15 -0.18 -12.08
CA GLN A 117 -15.25 -0.58 -13.48
C GLN A 117 -16.05 0.45 -14.27
N VAL A 118 -15.64 0.82 -15.48
CA VAL A 118 -16.44 1.70 -16.35
C VAL A 118 -17.53 0.91 -17.05
N GLN A 119 -18.76 1.43 -17.00
CA GLN A 119 -19.86 0.91 -17.80
C GLN A 119 -19.89 1.57 -19.19
N GLY A 120 -19.77 0.75 -20.24
CA GLY A 120 -19.80 1.20 -21.64
C GLY A 120 -18.44 1.19 -22.32
N ASP A 121 -18.29 1.97 -23.40
CA ASP A 121 -17.05 2.06 -24.20
C ASP A 121 -16.25 3.36 -23.93
N HIS A 122 -16.48 3.96 -22.76
CA HIS A 122 -15.80 5.16 -22.33
C HIS A 122 -14.34 4.86 -21.97
N LYS A 123 -13.42 5.61 -22.57
CA LYS A 123 -11.99 5.51 -22.28
C LYS A 123 -11.67 6.24 -20.98
N ILE A 124 -10.96 5.56 -20.06
CA ILE A 124 -10.58 6.12 -18.77
C ILE A 124 -9.45 7.16 -18.95
N GLU A 125 -9.74 8.43 -18.66
CA GLU A 125 -8.73 9.50 -18.65
C GLU A 125 -8.16 9.72 -17.24
N ILE A 126 -7.02 9.08 -16.95
CA ILE A 126 -6.36 9.14 -15.62
C ILE A 126 -6.10 10.57 -15.15
N LYS A 127 -5.67 11.46 -16.04
CA LYS A 127 -5.33 12.85 -15.69
C LYS A 127 -6.55 13.61 -15.18
N LYS A 128 -7.64 13.56 -15.94
CA LYS A 128 -8.93 14.18 -15.60
C LYS A 128 -9.48 13.62 -14.29
N LEU A 129 -9.44 12.29 -14.13
CA LEU A 129 -9.88 11.62 -12.91
C LEU A 129 -9.07 12.05 -11.68
N LYS A 130 -7.74 12.14 -11.82
CA LYS A 130 -6.86 12.59 -10.74
C LYS A 130 -7.10 14.06 -10.38
N GLU A 131 -7.32 14.93 -11.36
CA GLU A 131 -7.65 16.34 -11.14
C GLU A 131 -8.97 16.51 -10.39
N LYS A 132 -10.02 15.78 -10.79
CA LYS A 132 -11.31 15.74 -10.07
C LYS A 132 -11.12 15.30 -8.61
N LEU A 133 -10.42 14.20 -8.37
CA LEU A 133 -10.19 13.67 -7.02
C LEU A 133 -9.44 14.64 -6.11
N ASN A 134 -8.50 15.41 -6.67
CA ASN A 134 -7.81 16.47 -5.95
C ASN A 134 -8.73 17.66 -5.64
N ALA A 135 -9.68 17.98 -6.54
CA ALA A 135 -10.65 19.06 -6.31
C ALA A 135 -11.56 18.78 -5.11
N PHE A 136 -11.93 17.52 -4.86
CA PHE A 136 -12.71 17.15 -3.67
C PHE A 136 -11.95 17.31 -2.34
N HIS A 137 -10.62 17.47 -2.40
CA HIS A 137 -9.78 17.65 -1.21
C HIS A 137 -9.57 19.12 -0.82
N GLN A 138 -9.99 20.06 -1.68
CA GLN A 138 -9.87 21.51 -1.44
C GLN A 138 -11.08 22.04 -0.65
#